data_AF-A0A6G2PYU6-F1
#
_entry.id   AF-A0A6G2PYU6-F1
#
_cell.length_a   1.000
_cell.length_b   1.000
_cell.length_c   1.000
_cell.angle_alpha   90.00
_cell.angle_beta   90.00
_cell.angle_gamma   90.00
#
_symmetry.space_group_name_H-M   'P 1'
#
loop_
_entity.id
_entity.type
_entity.pdbx_description
1 polymer ?
#
loop_
_entity_poly.entity_id
_entity_poly.type
_entity_poly.pdbx_seq_one_letter_code
_entity_poly.pdbx_strand_id
1 'polypeptide(L)' 'MTRGFCLLCRHTKYVLWIGPVEHDGQRAPAYACEDCCAFVRTYIHQCNQRWDQRPAT' A
#
# COMPACT_ATOMS: atom_id res chain seq x y z
N MET A 1 11.85 3.67 13.04
CA MET A 1 10.47 3.19 12.81
C MET A 1 9.58 3.75 13.91
N THR A 2 8.33 4.09 13.60
CA THR A 2 7.40 4.74 14.54
C THR A 2 6.22 3.82 14.81
N ARG A 3 5.71 3.80 16.06
CA ARG A 3 4.48 3.07 16.38
C ARG A 3 3.27 3.87 15.90
N GLY A 4 2.39 3.25 15.14
CA GLY A 4 1.23 3.92 14.54
C GLY A 4 0.22 2.92 13.98
N PHE A 5 -0.87 3.44 13.42
CA PHE A 5 -1.93 2.63 12.84
C PHE A 5 -1.58 2.23 11.40
N CYS A 6 -1.56 0.93 11.10
CA CYS A 6 -1.41 0.44 9.74
C CYS A 6 -2.76 0.53 9.00
N LEU A 7 -2.80 1.31 7.92
CA LEU A 7 -4.02 1.52 7.11
C LEU A 7 -4.55 0.20 6.52
N LEU A 8 -3.66 -0.73 6.18
CA LEU A 8 -4.00 -1.96 5.44
C LEU A 8 -4.55 -3.06 6.35
N CYS A 9 -3.85 -3.39 7.44
CA CYS A 9 -4.31 -4.43 8.36
C CYS A 9 -5.11 -3.89 9.55
N ARG A 10 -5.23 -2.57 9.72
CA ARG A 10 -6.03 -1.91 10.77
C ARG A 10 -5.58 -2.22 12.20
N HIS A 11 -4.28 -2.43 12.40
CA HIS A 11 -3.67 -2.69 13.70
C HIS A 11 -2.59 -1.65 14.04
N THR A 12 -2.43 -1.36 15.33
CA THR A 12 -1.34 -0.52 15.84
C THR A 12 -0.04 -1.31 15.92
N LYS A 13 0.96 -0.93 15.12
CA LYS A 13 2.25 -1.62 14.99
C LYS A 13 3.37 -0.63 14.64
N TYR A 14 4.59 -1.11 14.39
CA TYR A 14 5.59 -0.29 13.73
C TYR A 14 5.20 -0.07 12.27
N VAL A 15 5.19 1.19 11.85
CA VAL A 15 4.74 1.61 10.53
C VAL A 15 5.75 2.54 9.87
N LEU A 16 5.70 2.57 8.55
CA LEU A 16 6.39 3.52 7.68
C LEU A 16 5.36 4.36 6.92
N TRP A 17 5.75 5.57 6.54
CA TRP A 17 4.94 6.43 5.68
C TRP A 17 4.92 5.84 4.26
N ILE A 18 3.71 5.68 3.70
CA ILE A 18 3.52 5.10 2.36
C ILE A 18 3.00 6.10 1.33
N GLY A 19 2.85 7.36 1.73
CA GLY A 19 2.32 8.42 0.87
C GLY A 19 1.10 9.10 1.46
N PRO A 20 0.57 10.11 0.76
CA PRO A 20 -0.74 10.67 1.08
C PRO A 20 -1.88 9.73 0.65
N VAL A 21 -3.00 9.81 1.34
CA VAL A 21 -4.30 9.33 0.87
C VAL A 21 -5.23 10.51 0.74
N GLU A 22 -6.06 10.49 -0.31
CA GLU A 22 -7.07 11.49 -0.56
C GLU A 22 -8.45 10.84 -0.46
N HIS A 23 -9.35 11.49 0.28
CA HIS A 23 -10.76 11.09 0.40
C HIS A 23 -11.60 12.36 0.54
N ASP A 24 -12.61 12.51 -0.32
CA ASP A 24 -13.51 13.66 -0.34
C ASP A 24 -12.80 15.02 -0.35
N GLY A 25 -11.74 15.14 -1.16
CA GLY A 25 -10.94 16.36 -1.27
C GLY A 25 -10.04 16.66 -0.07
N GLN A 26 -10.06 15.82 0.97
CA GLN A 26 -9.16 15.92 2.12
C GLN A 26 -7.95 15.00 1.93
N ARG A 27 -6.79 15.48 2.34
CA ARG A 27 -5.52 14.76 2.25
C ARG A 27 -4.99 14.43 3.63
N ALA A 28 -4.67 13.15 3.86
CA ALA A 28 -4.09 12.67 5.11
C ALA A 28 -2.84 11.83 4.84
N PRO A 29 -1.85 11.80 5.76
CA PRO A 29 -0.73 10.88 5.63
C PRO A 29 -1.18 9.44 5.89
N ALA A 30 -0.80 8.51 5.02
CA ALA A 30 -1.02 7.08 5.21
C ALA A 30 0.25 6.38 5.65
N TYR A 31 0.07 5.40 6.53
CA TYR A 31 1.13 4.57 7.06
C TYR A 31 0.76 3.09 6.97
N ALA A 32 1.75 2.23 6.77
CA ALA A 32 1.56 0.79 6.77
C ALA A 32 2.72 0.06 7.44
N CYS A 33 2.45 -1.14 7.97
CA CYS A 33 3.49 -2.02 8.50
C CYS A 33 4.24 -2.73 7.38
N GLU A 34 5.42 -3.24 7.70
CA GLU A 34 6.32 -3.91 6.75
C GLU A 34 5.65 -5.12 6.07
N ASP A 35 4.98 -5.98 6.83
CA ASP A 35 4.27 -7.15 6.30
C ASP A 35 3.23 -6.78 5.22
N CYS A 36 2.44 -5.73 5.48
CA CYS A 36 1.45 -5.26 4.52
C CYS A 36 2.10 -4.62 3.29
N CYS A 37 3.22 -3.91 3.46
CA CYS A 37 3.98 -3.37 2.33
C CYS A 37 4.58 -4.49 1.47
N ALA A 38 5.05 -5.57 2.08
CA ALA A 38 5.53 -6.76 1.38
C ALA A 38 4.41 -7.43 0.59
N PHE A 39 3.23 -7.63 1.20
CA PHE A 39 2.06 -8.17 0.50
C PHE A 39 1.66 -7.32 -0.72
N VAL A 40 1.55 -6.00 -0.54
CA VAL A 40 1.17 -5.08 -1.64
C VAL A 40 2.19 -5.13 -2.78
N ARG A 41 3.49 -5.18 -2.49
CA ARG A 41 4.53 -5.32 -3.51
C ARG A 41 4.35 -6.60 -4.34
N THR A 42 4.09 -7.73 -3.68
CA THR A 42 3.83 -9.00 -4.36
C THR A 42 2.55 -8.93 -5.20
N TYR A 43 1.47 -8.35 -4.68
CA TYR A 43 0.21 -8.19 -5.40
C TYR A 43 0.38 -7.33 -6.67
N ILE A 44 1.04 -6.17 -6.55
CA ILE A 44 1.31 -5.28 -7.68
C ILE A 44 2.17 -5.99 -8.73
N HIS A 45 3.21 -6.72 -8.30
CA HIS A 45 4.05 -7.48 -9.20
C HIS A 45 3.24 -8.49 -10.03
N GLN A 46 2.32 -9.22 -9.39
CA GLN A 46 1.43 -10.17 -10.08
C GLN A 46 0.46 -9.46 -11.04
N CYS A 47 -0.10 -8.31 -10.65
CA CYS A 47 -0.96 -7.51 -11.52
C CYS A 47 -0.22 -7.01 -12.75
N ASN A 48 1.02 -6.53 -12.59
CA ASN A 48 1.84 -6.04 -13.69
C ASN A 48 2.24 -7.17 -14.65
N GLN A 49 2.63 -8.34 -14.14
CA GLN A 49 2.90 -9.51 -14.99
C GLN A 49 1.69 -9.87 -15.86
N ARG A 50 0.48 -9.82 -15.30
CA ARG A 50 -0.77 -10.03 -16.06
C ARG A 50 -1.09 -8.88 -17.02
N TRP A 51 -0.61 -7.67 -16.74
CA TRP A 51 -0.76 -6.52 -17.64
C TRP A 51 0.16 -6.63 -18.85
N ASP A 52 1.42 -6.99 -18.64
CA ASP A 52 2.42 -7.12 -19.68
C ASP A 52 2.11 -8.27 -20.66
N GLN A 53 1.37 -9.28 -20.21
CA GLN A 53 0.93 -10.42 -21.04
C GLN A 53 -0.29 -10.11 -21.91
N ARG A 54 -0.88 -8.91 -21.83
CA ARG A 54 -2.08 -8.58 -22.62
C ARG A 54 -1.70 -8.36 -24.08
N PRO A 55 -2.52 -8.83 -25.04
CA PRO A 55 -2.28 -8.54 -26.44
C PRO A 55 -2.36 -7.02 -26.69
N ALA A 56 -1.39 -6.50 -27.44
CA ALA A 56 -1.45 -5.14 -27.95
C ALA A 56 -2.75 -5.02 -28.79
N THR A 57 -3.64 -4.14 -28.34
CA THR A 57 -4.92 -3.89 -29.01
C THR A 57 -4.77 -2.80 -30.05
#